data_AF-A0A7V5YRV4-F1
#
_entry.id   AF-A0A7V5YRV4-F1
#
_cell.length_a   1.000
_cell.length_b   1.000
_cell.length_c   1.000
_cell.angle_alpha   90.00
_cell.angle_beta   90.00
_cell.angle_gamma   90.00
#
_symmetry.space_group_name_H-M   'P 1'
#
loop_
_entity.id
_entity.type
_entity.pdbx_description
1 polymer ?
#
loop_
_entity_poly.entity_id
_entity_poly.type
_entity_poly.pdbx_seq_one_letter_code
_entity_poly.pdbx_strand_id
1 'polypeptide(L)'
;MFTWICPHCGAEVPPSESECPNCAARQRREAESQPGVALEPPALPVDQTVREEAVRPVTRRGMPGWLTAILVAAVAIGAGTLAVRYWTNQRSRAAGYNSLQAPPQTAQTGSARLARYIEVTGFRIIEDENRRLQIQFLVVNHSPADIMDLAGTVRLRSTVSKPSDPPIGTFEFRTTRLAPYASIEFKTTLNSRLRAYEIPDWQYLRAEVEITSPKEL
;
A
#
# COMPACT_ATOMS: atom_id res chain seq x y z
N MET A 1 -13.77 10.35 25.85
CA MET A 1 -12.80 9.76 26.80
C MET A 1 -11.69 9.17 25.95
N PHE A 2 -10.47 9.72 26.02
CA PHE A 2 -9.37 9.31 25.13
C PHE A 2 -8.68 8.06 25.71
N THR A 3 -8.74 6.94 25.00
CA THR A 3 -7.95 5.73 25.29
C THR A 3 -6.74 5.70 24.35
N TRP A 4 -5.65 5.07 24.78
CA TRP A 4 -4.47 4.85 23.94
C TRP A 4 -4.26 3.35 23.70
N ILE A 5 -3.68 2.99 22.54
CA ILE A 5 -3.44 1.58 22.19
C ILE A 5 -2.02 1.21 22.64
N CYS A 6 -1.91 0.16 23.47
CA CYS A 6 -0.62 -0.31 23.95
C CYS A 6 0.24 -0.88 22.81
N PRO A 7 1.47 -0.41 22.58
CA PRO A 7 2.32 -0.89 21.48
C PRO A 7 2.83 -2.33 21.68
N HIS A 8 2.78 -2.85 22.91
CA HIS A 8 3.30 -4.18 23.24
C HIS A 8 2.27 -5.30 23.08
N CYS A 9 0.99 -5.03 23.35
CA CYS A 9 -0.06 -6.04 23.32
C CYS A 9 -1.30 -5.66 22.51
N GLY A 10 -1.38 -4.42 22.00
CA GLY A 10 -2.52 -3.94 21.20
C GLY A 10 -3.81 -3.69 21.97
N ALA A 11 -3.79 -3.82 23.31
CA ALA A 11 -4.97 -3.55 24.13
C ALA A 11 -5.22 -2.05 24.30
N GLU A 12 -6.49 -1.67 24.41
CA GLU A 12 -6.89 -0.31 24.78
C GLU A 12 -6.61 -0.03 26.26
N VAL A 13 -6.01 1.12 26.55
CA VAL A 13 -5.63 1.55 27.90
C VAL A 13 -6.35 2.86 28.24
N PRO A 14 -7.00 2.96 29.41
CA PRO A 14 -7.65 4.18 29.86
C PRO A 14 -6.63 5.29 30.18
N PRO A 15 -7.03 6.58 30.08
CA PRO A 15 -6.12 7.71 30.23
C PRO A 15 -5.64 7.94 31.68
N SER A 16 -6.26 7.28 32.66
CA SER A 16 -5.83 7.33 34.06
C SER A 16 -4.57 6.50 34.33
N GLU A 17 -4.23 5.58 33.44
CA GLU A 17 -3.12 4.65 33.62
C GLU A 17 -1.93 5.09 32.77
N SER A 18 -0.78 5.28 33.42
CA SER A 18 0.50 5.56 32.75
C SER A 18 1.12 4.31 32.12
N GLU A 19 0.67 3.12 32.51
CA GLU A 19 1.20 1.83 32.06
C GLU A 19 0.07 0.87 31.64
N CYS A 20 0.38 -0.09 30.77
CA CYS A 20 -0.62 -1.05 30.30
C CYS A 20 -0.90 -2.15 31.34
N PRO A 21 -2.13 -2.25 31.90
CA PRO A 21 -2.44 -3.23 32.94
C PRO A 21 -2.35 -4.68 32.44
N ASN A 22 -2.62 -4.92 31.15
CA ASN A 22 -2.51 -6.25 30.55
C ASN A 22 -1.07 -6.75 30.46
N CYS A 23 -0.12 -5.86 30.12
CA CYS A 23 1.31 -6.20 30.11
C CYS A 23 1.83 -6.46 31.54
N ALA A 24 1.43 -5.62 32.50
CA ALA A 24 1.83 -5.78 33.90
C ALA A 24 1.31 -7.09 34.51
N ALA A 25 0.05 -7.46 34.22
CA ALA A 25 -0.53 -8.72 34.69
C ALA A 25 0.18 -9.94 34.10
N ARG A 26 0.60 -9.88 32.82
CA ARG A 26 1.36 -10.96 32.18
C ARG A 26 2.74 -11.15 32.82
N GLN A 27 3.47 -10.06 33.07
CA GLN A 27 4.77 -10.13 33.74
C GLN A 27 4.68 -10.72 35.14
N ARG A 28 3.64 -10.38 35.91
CA ARG A 28 3.41 -10.98 37.24
C ARG A 28 3.22 -12.48 37.17
N ARG A 29 2.43 -12.97 36.21
CA ARG A 29 2.21 -14.42 36.00
C ARG A 29 3.48 -15.14 35.58
N GLU A 30 4.31 -14.51 34.75
CA GLU A 30 5.61 -15.04 34.33
C GLU A 30 6.62 -15.08 35.49
N ALA A 31 6.59 -14.09 36.39
CA ALA A 31 7.43 -14.10 37.60
C ALA A 31 7.00 -15.17 38.61
N GLU A 32 5.70 -15.40 38.76
CA GLU A 32 5.15 -16.39 39.70
C GLU A 32 5.27 -17.83 39.21
N SER A 33 5.50 -18.03 37.91
CA SER A 33 5.68 -19.36 37.31
C SER A 33 7.13 -19.84 37.26
N GLN A 34 8.09 -19.10 37.83
CA GLN A 34 9.45 -19.60 38.01
C GLN A 34 9.51 -20.53 39.23
N PRO A 35 9.77 -21.84 39.06
CA PRO A 35 10.00 -22.72 40.20
C PRO A 35 11.30 -22.29 40.89
N GLY A 36 11.19 -21.97 42.18
CA GLY A 36 12.32 -21.60 43.02
C GLY A 36 13.41 -22.65 42.96
N VAL A 37 14.62 -22.23 42.61
CA VAL A 37 15.81 -23.07 42.72
C VAL A 37 16.07 -23.30 44.20
N ALA A 38 15.65 -24.46 44.70
CA ALA A 38 16.01 -24.93 46.03
C ALA A 38 17.51 -25.24 46.04
N LEU A 39 18.26 -24.52 46.87
CA LEU A 39 19.63 -24.83 47.26
C LEU A 39 19.59 -25.99 48.26
N GLU A 40 20.20 -27.14 47.92
CA GLU A 40 20.37 -28.26 48.87
C GLU A 40 21.87 -28.54 49.16
N PRO A 41 22.26 -28.91 50.42
CA PRO A 41 23.61 -28.76 51.01
C PRO A 41 24.64 -29.89 50.70
N PRO A 42 25.87 -29.87 51.28
CA PRO A 42 27.03 -30.59 50.74
C PRO A 42 26.98 -32.11 50.98
N ALA A 43 27.48 -32.84 49.97
CA ALA A 43 27.53 -34.30 49.91
C ALA A 43 28.56 -34.92 50.88
N LEU A 44 28.15 -35.97 51.58
CA LEU A 44 29.02 -36.95 52.24
C LEU A 44 29.46 -38.04 51.24
N PRO A 45 30.62 -38.70 51.45
CA PRO A 45 31.28 -39.48 50.42
C PRO A 45 30.58 -40.83 50.21
N VAL A 46 30.03 -41.03 49.01
CA VAL A 46 29.56 -42.35 48.56
C VAL A 46 30.73 -43.12 47.98
N ASP A 47 30.87 -44.32 48.52
CA ASP A 47 31.80 -45.40 48.19
C ASP A 47 31.89 -45.64 46.67
N GLN A 48 33.09 -45.42 46.11
CA GLN A 48 33.40 -45.61 44.70
C GLN A 48 33.64 -47.10 44.41
N THR A 49 32.56 -47.86 44.32
CA THR A 49 32.63 -49.12 43.56
C THR A 49 32.79 -48.75 42.09
N VAL A 50 34.00 -48.99 41.57
CA VAL A 50 34.34 -48.82 40.16
C VAL A 50 33.47 -49.78 39.35
N ARG A 51 32.31 -49.28 38.92
CA ARG A 51 31.51 -49.90 37.86
C ARG A 51 32.00 -49.30 36.56
N GLU A 52 32.81 -50.07 35.85
CA GLU A 52 33.22 -49.77 34.48
C GLU A 52 31.98 -49.83 33.58
N GLU A 53 31.28 -48.70 33.48
CA GLU A 53 30.19 -48.51 32.53
C GLU A 53 30.81 -48.35 31.14
N ALA A 54 30.79 -49.45 30.40
CA ALA A 54 31.07 -49.46 28.98
C ALA A 54 30.18 -48.42 28.27
N VAL A 55 30.79 -47.32 27.83
CA VAL A 55 30.15 -46.33 26.96
C VAL A 55 29.75 -47.03 25.67
N ARG A 56 28.46 -47.38 25.56
CA ARG A 56 27.91 -47.86 24.29
C ARG A 56 27.86 -46.67 23.33
N PRO A 57 28.41 -46.78 22.10
CA PRO A 57 28.20 -45.74 21.11
C PRO A 57 26.71 -45.64 20.80
N VAL A 58 26.11 -44.48 21.07
CA VAL A 58 24.75 -44.19 20.62
C VAL A 58 24.81 -44.00 19.10
N THR A 59 24.59 -45.07 18.34
CA THR A 59 24.35 -44.97 16.91
C THR A 59 23.00 -44.29 16.70
N ARG A 60 23.01 -42.98 16.49
CA ARG A 60 21.83 -42.27 15.98
C ARG A 60 21.59 -42.75 14.56
N ARG A 61 20.52 -43.53 14.38
CA ARG A 61 20.01 -43.95 13.07
C ARG A 61 19.38 -42.74 12.37
N GLY A 62 20.24 -41.85 11.87
CA GLY A 62 19.81 -40.71 11.06
C GLY A 62 19.26 -41.20 9.73
N MET A 63 18.15 -40.60 9.29
CA MET A 63 17.65 -40.78 7.93
C MET A 63 18.81 -40.52 6.94
N PRO A 64 18.98 -41.37 5.92
CA PRO A 64 20.10 -41.23 5.02
C PRO A 64 19.98 -39.90 4.25
N GLY A 65 21.08 -39.15 4.15
CA GLY A 65 21.07 -37.75 3.66
C GLY A 65 20.53 -37.57 2.24
N TRP A 66 20.49 -38.63 1.42
CA TRP A 66 19.87 -38.60 0.10
C TRP A 66 18.34 -38.43 0.18
N LEU A 67 17.72 -38.97 1.23
CA LEU A 67 16.27 -38.92 1.43
C LEU A 67 15.83 -37.51 1.85
N THR A 68 16.64 -36.84 2.67
CA THR A 68 16.45 -35.42 3.01
C THR A 68 16.65 -34.51 1.80
N ALA A 69 17.63 -34.80 0.93
CA ALA A 69 17.86 -34.02 -0.29
C ALA A 69 16.67 -34.12 -1.27
N ILE A 70 16.11 -35.32 -1.46
CA ILE A 70 14.93 -35.52 -2.31
C ILE A 70 13.70 -34.77 -1.77
N LEU A 71 13.47 -34.82 -0.46
CA LEU A 71 12.35 -34.11 0.16
C LEU A 71 12.44 -32.59 -0.03
N VAL A 72 13.63 -32.01 0.18
CA VAL A 72 13.85 -30.57 -0.02
C VAL A 72 13.65 -30.18 -1.49
N ALA A 73 14.19 -30.98 -2.42
CA ALA A 73 14.01 -30.75 -3.85
C ALA A 73 12.53 -30.82 -4.25
N ALA A 74 11.78 -31.81 -3.76
CA ALA A 74 10.35 -31.96 -4.03
C ALA A 74 9.53 -30.76 -3.52
N VAL A 75 9.83 -30.28 -2.30
CA VAL A 75 9.17 -29.09 -1.73
C VAL A 75 9.52 -27.83 -2.52
N ALA A 76 10.78 -27.62 -2.91
CA ALA A 76 11.20 -26.46 -3.68
C ALA A 76 10.54 -26.43 -5.07
N ILE A 77 10.46 -27.58 -5.75
CA ILE A 77 9.79 -27.70 -7.05
C ILE A 77 8.27 -27.50 -6.89
N GLY A 78 7.66 -28.07 -5.85
CA GLY A 78 6.24 -27.88 -5.55
C GLY A 78 5.89 -26.42 -5.26
N ALA A 79 6.66 -25.75 -4.39
CA ALA A 79 6.47 -24.34 -4.07
C ALA A 79 6.73 -23.44 -5.27
N GLY A 80 7.77 -23.72 -6.06
CA GLY A 80 8.09 -22.99 -7.29
C GLY A 80 6.98 -23.10 -8.34
N THR A 81 6.46 -24.31 -8.57
CA THR A 81 5.35 -24.53 -9.52
C THR A 81 4.04 -23.89 -9.06
N LEU A 82 3.74 -23.91 -7.76
CA LEU A 82 2.59 -23.21 -7.18
C LEU A 82 2.76 -21.68 -7.29
N ALA A 83 3.94 -21.13 -7.03
CA ALA A 83 4.23 -19.71 -7.17
C ALA A 83 4.11 -19.25 -8.62
N VAL A 84 4.65 -20.02 -9.58
CA VAL A 84 4.50 -19.74 -11.01
C VAL A 84 3.04 -19.78 -11.43
N ARG A 85 2.26 -20.80 -11.03
CA ARG A 85 0.82 -20.89 -11.34
C ARG A 85 0.01 -19.77 -10.70
N TYR A 86 0.34 -19.37 -9.47
CA TYR A 86 -0.30 -18.25 -8.80
C TYR A 86 -0.04 -16.94 -9.57
N TRP A 87 1.20 -16.72 -10.01
CA TRP A 87 1.58 -15.51 -10.73
C TRP A 87 1.03 -15.46 -12.16
N THR A 88 1.01 -16.59 -12.87
CA THR A 88 0.41 -16.67 -14.22
C THR A 88 -1.11 -16.57 -14.17
N ASN A 89 -1.78 -17.15 -13.18
CA ASN A 89 -3.23 -16.99 -12.99
C ASN A 89 -3.63 -15.54 -12.65
N GLN A 90 -2.80 -14.78 -11.94
CA GLN A 90 -3.04 -13.34 -11.76
C GLN A 90 -2.96 -12.58 -13.09
N ARG A 91 -1.99 -12.91 -13.95
CA ARG A 91 -1.90 -12.35 -15.31
C ARG A 91 -3.11 -12.75 -16.18
N SER A 92 -3.59 -13.98 -16.08
CA SER A 92 -4.76 -14.44 -16.82
C SER A 92 -6.08 -13.90 -16.28
N ARG A 93 -6.19 -13.63 -14.96
CA ARG A 93 -7.33 -12.90 -14.37
C ARG A 93 -7.34 -11.42 -14.78
N ALA A 94 -6.18 -10.83 -15.05
CA ALA A 94 -6.07 -9.52 -15.68
C ALA A 94 -6.38 -9.53 -17.19
N ALA A 95 -6.33 -10.69 -17.85
CA ALA A 95 -6.64 -10.87 -19.27
C ALA A 95 -8.05 -11.46 -19.53
N GLY A 96 -8.88 -11.57 -18.50
CA GLY A 96 -10.15 -12.29 -18.53
C GLY A 96 -11.38 -11.41 -18.33
N TYR A 97 -11.48 -10.26 -18.99
CA TYR A 97 -12.78 -9.63 -19.24
C TYR A 97 -13.17 -9.92 -20.69
N ASN A 98 -13.79 -11.07 -20.89
CA ASN A 98 -14.54 -11.31 -22.12
C ASN A 98 -15.64 -10.26 -22.21
N SER A 99 -15.54 -9.48 -23.28
CA SER A 99 -16.52 -8.51 -23.77
C SER A 99 -17.94 -9.09 -23.71
N LEU A 100 -18.73 -8.61 -22.75
CA LEU A 100 -20.17 -8.56 -22.97
C LEU A 100 -20.38 -7.43 -23.97
N GLN A 101 -20.76 -7.80 -25.19
CA GLN A 101 -21.10 -6.90 -26.27
C GLN A 101 -22.18 -5.92 -25.78
N ALA A 102 -21.77 -4.72 -25.38
CA ALA A 102 -22.68 -3.62 -25.17
C ALA A 102 -23.27 -3.18 -26.54
N PRO A 103 -24.53 -2.73 -26.60
CA PRO A 103 -25.11 -2.20 -27.84
C PRO A 103 -24.23 -1.09 -28.41
N PRO A 104 -24.29 -0.81 -29.73
CA PRO A 104 -23.36 0.10 -30.40
C PRO A 104 -23.46 1.49 -29.78
N GLN A 105 -22.56 1.77 -28.84
CA GLN A 105 -22.35 3.11 -28.33
C GLN A 105 -21.66 3.85 -29.46
N THR A 106 -22.32 4.92 -29.92
CA THR A 106 -21.73 5.94 -30.77
C THR A 106 -20.26 6.15 -30.36
N ALA A 107 -19.37 6.10 -31.35
CA ALA A 107 -17.93 6.14 -31.16
C ALA A 107 -17.50 7.48 -30.51
N GLN A 108 -17.64 7.57 -29.19
CA GLN A 108 -16.89 8.52 -28.39
C GLN A 108 -15.43 8.07 -28.49
N THR A 109 -14.59 8.92 -29.09
CA THR A 109 -13.15 8.79 -29.20
C THR A 109 -12.57 8.24 -27.88
N GLY A 110 -11.65 7.27 -27.92
CA GLY A 110 -11.15 6.56 -26.73
C GLY A 110 -10.73 7.47 -25.56
N SER A 111 -10.25 8.68 -25.86
CA SER A 111 -9.93 9.74 -24.90
C SER A 111 -11.13 10.22 -24.06
N ALA A 112 -12.31 10.38 -24.66
CA ALA A 112 -13.54 10.73 -23.96
C ALA A 112 -14.01 9.60 -23.02
N ARG A 113 -13.69 8.34 -23.36
CA ARG A 113 -13.98 7.21 -22.47
C ARG A 113 -13.05 7.19 -21.26
N LEU A 114 -11.78 7.57 -21.41
CA LEU A 114 -10.83 7.67 -20.29
C LEU A 114 -11.17 8.75 -19.29
N ALA A 115 -11.68 9.90 -19.77
CA ALA A 115 -11.96 11.05 -18.91
C ALA A 115 -12.89 10.69 -17.73
N ARG A 116 -13.77 9.69 -17.88
CA ARG A 116 -14.66 9.22 -16.81
C ARG A 116 -13.94 8.54 -15.63
N TYR A 117 -12.72 8.03 -15.86
CA TYR A 117 -11.93 7.30 -14.87
C TYR A 117 -10.81 8.13 -14.26
N ILE A 118 -10.58 9.34 -14.80
CA ILE A 118 -9.54 10.25 -14.34
C ILE A 118 -10.19 11.39 -13.57
N GLU A 119 -9.75 11.56 -12.32
CA GLU A 119 -10.10 12.71 -11.51
C GLU A 119 -8.87 13.61 -11.35
N VAL A 120 -9.08 14.92 -11.46
CA VAL A 120 -8.05 15.92 -11.14
C VAL A 120 -8.55 16.72 -9.94
N THR A 121 -7.82 16.67 -8.83
CA THR A 121 -8.30 17.18 -7.52
C THR A 121 -7.14 17.69 -6.65
N GLY A 122 -7.44 18.16 -5.44
CA GLY A 122 -6.42 18.57 -4.45
C GLY A 122 -5.66 19.84 -4.84
N PHE A 123 -6.34 20.82 -5.43
CA PHE A 123 -5.73 22.06 -5.91
C PHE A 123 -5.12 22.88 -4.77
N ARG A 124 -3.84 23.24 -4.89
CA ARG A 124 -3.17 24.25 -4.09
C ARG A 124 -2.51 25.25 -5.02
N ILE A 125 -2.88 26.52 -4.89
CA ILE A 125 -2.37 27.57 -5.76
C ILE A 125 -1.46 28.47 -4.93
N ILE A 126 -0.24 28.63 -5.40
CA ILE A 126 0.79 29.45 -4.76
C ILE A 126 1.38 30.40 -5.79
N GLU A 127 1.89 31.52 -5.32
CA GLU A 127 2.64 32.47 -6.15
C GLU A 127 4.14 32.17 -5.97
N ASP A 128 4.87 31.97 -7.07
CA ASP A 128 6.32 31.73 -7.04
C ASP A 128 7.12 33.03 -6.83
N GLU A 129 8.44 32.90 -6.68
CA GLU A 129 9.35 34.05 -6.53
C GLU A 129 9.24 35.07 -7.70
N ASN A 130 8.80 34.61 -8.87
CA ASN A 130 8.62 35.42 -10.07
C ASN A 130 7.19 35.96 -10.22
N ARG A 131 6.35 35.88 -9.17
CA ARG A 131 4.94 36.29 -9.19
C ARG A 131 4.09 35.54 -10.21
N ARG A 132 4.47 34.32 -10.55
CA ARG A 132 3.70 33.43 -11.41
C ARG A 132 2.90 32.47 -10.55
N LEU A 133 1.66 32.24 -10.95
CA LEU A 133 0.82 31.27 -10.28
C LEU A 133 1.30 29.86 -10.59
N GLN A 134 1.64 29.11 -9.56
CA GLN A 134 1.89 27.68 -9.61
C GLN A 134 0.71 26.95 -8.98
N ILE A 135 0.35 25.82 -9.57
CA ILE A 135 -0.69 24.94 -9.07
C ILE A 135 -0.11 23.57 -8.78
N GLN A 136 -0.37 23.05 -7.59
CA GLN A 136 -0.16 21.67 -7.19
C GLN A 136 -1.50 20.94 -7.17
N PHE A 137 -1.55 19.73 -7.70
CA PHE A 137 -2.78 18.95 -7.84
C PHE A 137 -2.48 17.45 -7.94
N LEU A 138 -3.49 16.63 -7.72
CA LEU A 138 -3.46 15.18 -7.86
C LEU A 138 -4.23 14.77 -9.12
N VAL A 139 -3.66 13.83 -9.88
CA VAL A 139 -4.38 13.07 -10.90
C VAL A 139 -4.61 11.67 -10.36
N VAL A 140 -5.86 11.24 -10.27
CA VAL A 140 -6.29 9.97 -9.68
C VAL A 140 -6.89 9.09 -10.78
N ASN A 141 -6.43 7.84 -10.86
CA ASN A 141 -7.04 6.81 -11.70
C ASN A 141 -8.00 5.97 -10.84
N HIS A 142 -9.29 6.02 -11.15
CA HIS A 142 -10.32 5.24 -10.48
C HIS A 142 -10.61 3.88 -11.14
N SER A 143 -9.86 3.53 -12.19
CA SER A 143 -10.03 2.26 -12.91
C SER A 143 -9.06 1.18 -12.43
N PRO A 144 -9.39 -0.11 -12.66
CA PRO A 144 -8.46 -1.22 -12.46
C PRO A 144 -7.39 -1.33 -13.55
N ALA A 145 -7.43 -0.48 -14.57
CA ALA A 145 -6.52 -0.54 -15.71
C ALA A 145 -5.29 0.34 -15.47
N ASP A 146 -4.16 -0.12 -16.00
CA ASP A 146 -2.95 0.68 -16.09
C ASP A 146 -3.06 1.64 -17.27
N ILE A 147 -2.76 2.92 -17.06
CA ILE A 147 -2.91 3.96 -18.09
C ILE A 147 -1.54 4.45 -18.50
N MET A 148 -1.19 4.21 -19.76
CA MET A 148 0.09 4.60 -20.35
C MET A 148 -0.03 5.92 -21.09
N ASP A 149 1.04 6.73 -21.04
CA ASP A 149 1.21 7.98 -21.76
C ASP A 149 0.03 8.96 -21.62
N LEU A 150 -0.50 9.05 -20.40
CA LEU A 150 -1.62 9.92 -20.06
C LEU A 150 -1.19 11.38 -20.12
N ALA A 151 -1.90 12.16 -20.94
CA ALA A 151 -1.77 13.61 -20.95
C ALA A 151 -3.14 14.27 -21.07
N GLY A 152 -3.27 15.46 -20.50
CA GLY A 152 -4.51 16.21 -20.54
C GLY A 152 -4.32 17.70 -20.31
N THR A 153 -5.27 18.47 -20.84
CA THR A 153 -5.43 19.88 -20.56
C THR A 153 -6.54 20.04 -19.53
N VAL A 154 -6.28 20.84 -18.50
CA VAL A 154 -7.23 21.10 -17.42
C VAL A 154 -7.64 22.56 -17.48
N ARG A 155 -8.95 22.79 -17.52
CA ARG A 155 -9.57 24.11 -17.39
C ARG A 155 -10.10 24.22 -15.97
N LEU A 156 -9.47 25.06 -15.16
CA LEU A 156 -9.88 25.30 -13.79
C LEU A 156 -11.06 26.27 -13.77
N ARG A 157 -12.13 25.95 -13.04
CA ARG A 157 -13.34 26.76 -12.98
C ARG A 157 -13.88 26.86 -11.57
N SER A 158 -14.69 27.88 -11.33
CA SER A 158 -15.47 27.96 -10.09
C SER A 158 -16.68 27.02 -10.18
N THR A 159 -17.06 26.40 -9.06
CA THR A 159 -18.25 25.53 -8.96
C THR A 159 -19.55 26.28 -9.24
N VAL A 160 -19.56 27.60 -9.08
CA VAL A 160 -20.73 28.45 -9.36
C VAL A 160 -20.73 29.05 -10.77
N SER A 161 -19.68 28.85 -11.57
CA SER A 161 -19.62 29.36 -12.96
C SER A 161 -20.60 28.62 -13.88
N LYS A 162 -21.20 29.32 -14.84
CA LYS A 162 -21.98 28.73 -15.93
C LYS A 162 -21.06 28.14 -16.98
N PRO A 163 -21.45 27.10 -17.74
CA PRO A 163 -20.63 26.52 -18.82
C PRO A 163 -20.01 27.52 -19.81
N SER A 164 -20.68 28.63 -20.08
CA SER A 164 -20.24 29.71 -20.98
C SER A 164 -19.15 30.63 -20.39
N ASP A 165 -18.96 30.66 -19.08
CA ASP A 165 -18.05 31.59 -18.43
C ASP A 165 -16.58 31.21 -18.71
N PRO A 166 -15.66 32.18 -18.85
CA PRO A 166 -14.25 31.86 -19.03
C PRO A 166 -13.71 31.05 -17.84
N PRO A 167 -12.78 30.11 -18.08
CA PRO A 167 -12.11 29.41 -16.99
C PRO A 167 -11.26 30.38 -16.17
N ILE A 168 -11.07 30.06 -14.89
CA ILE A 168 -10.14 30.75 -13.98
C ILE A 168 -8.75 30.71 -14.57
N GLY A 169 -8.34 29.54 -15.07
CA GLY A 169 -7.08 29.37 -15.76
C GLY A 169 -6.97 27.99 -16.38
N THR A 170 -5.88 27.78 -17.11
CA THR A 170 -5.58 26.51 -17.77
C THR A 170 -4.18 26.03 -17.44
N PHE A 171 -4.03 24.72 -17.37
CA PHE A 171 -2.75 24.06 -17.20
C PHE A 171 -2.79 22.66 -17.83
N GLU A 172 -1.63 22.04 -17.95
CA GLU A 172 -1.47 20.74 -18.58
C GLU A 172 -0.72 19.77 -17.67
N PHE A 173 -0.98 18.48 -17.85
CA PHE A 173 -0.23 17.42 -17.19
C PHE A 173 0.12 16.31 -18.19
N ARG A 174 1.21 15.62 -17.90
CA ARG A 174 1.65 14.44 -18.64
C ARG A 174 2.37 13.48 -17.70
N THR A 175 2.03 12.20 -17.79
CA THR A 175 2.77 11.11 -17.15
C THR A 175 2.93 9.95 -18.13
N THR A 176 4.05 9.25 -18.04
CA THR A 176 4.28 8.03 -18.82
C THR A 176 3.40 6.89 -18.33
N ARG A 177 3.05 6.84 -17.04
CA ARG A 177 2.25 5.77 -16.46
C ARG A 177 1.44 6.25 -15.27
N LEU A 178 0.21 5.77 -15.17
CA LEU A 178 -0.65 5.92 -13.99
C LEU A 178 -1.28 4.57 -13.66
N ALA A 179 -0.81 3.97 -12.57
CA ALA A 179 -1.17 2.62 -12.19
C ALA A 179 -2.68 2.50 -11.80
N PRO A 180 -3.22 1.28 -11.75
CA PRO A 180 -4.58 1.04 -11.24
C PRO A 180 -4.77 1.63 -9.85
N TYR A 181 -5.88 2.34 -9.63
CA TYR A 181 -6.24 2.93 -8.34
C TYR A 181 -5.18 3.85 -7.70
N ALA A 182 -4.25 4.36 -8.51
CA ALA A 182 -3.15 5.19 -8.03
C ALA A 182 -3.42 6.68 -8.26
N SER A 183 -2.65 7.51 -7.56
CA SER A 183 -2.59 8.94 -7.80
C SER A 183 -1.16 9.42 -7.96
N ILE A 184 -0.98 10.50 -8.71
CA ILE A 184 0.30 11.21 -8.87
C ILE A 184 0.05 12.69 -8.57
N GLU A 185 0.94 13.27 -7.78
CA GLU A 185 0.96 14.71 -7.53
C GLU A 185 1.81 15.43 -8.59
N PHE A 186 1.26 16.50 -9.15
CA PHE A 186 1.90 17.35 -10.13
C PHE A 186 2.03 18.76 -9.59
N LYS A 187 3.02 19.48 -10.13
CA LYS A 187 3.20 20.91 -9.90
C LYS A 187 3.54 21.58 -11.22
N THR A 188 2.78 22.58 -11.61
CA THR A 188 2.96 23.28 -12.89
C THR A 188 2.54 24.75 -12.79
N THR A 189 2.75 25.52 -13.86
CA THR A 189 2.30 26.91 -13.94
C THR A 189 0.82 26.97 -14.32
N LEU A 190 0.04 27.74 -13.57
CA LEU A 190 -1.35 28.04 -13.88
C LEU A 190 -1.42 29.26 -14.78
N ASN A 191 -1.86 29.09 -16.02
CA ASN A 191 -2.10 30.21 -16.93
C ASN A 191 -3.46 30.84 -16.58
N SER A 192 -3.44 31.91 -15.79
CA SER A 192 -4.62 32.66 -15.37
C SER A 192 -4.40 34.15 -15.58
N ARG A 193 -5.51 34.87 -15.80
CA ARG A 193 -5.54 36.34 -15.81
C ARG A 193 -5.75 36.92 -14.41
N LEU A 194 -6.13 36.09 -13.46
CA LEU A 194 -6.39 36.46 -12.07
C LEU A 194 -5.10 36.40 -11.24
N ARG A 195 -5.06 37.16 -10.15
CA ARG A 195 -4.05 37.05 -9.11
C ARG A 195 -4.43 35.98 -8.09
N ALA A 196 -3.47 35.53 -7.29
CA ALA A 196 -3.68 34.47 -6.31
C ALA A 196 -4.85 34.79 -5.35
N TYR A 197 -4.99 36.04 -4.91
CA TYR A 197 -6.05 36.48 -3.98
C TYR A 197 -7.43 36.67 -4.64
N GLU A 198 -7.51 36.65 -5.97
CA GLU A 198 -8.77 36.74 -6.72
C GLU A 198 -9.35 35.36 -7.05
N ILE A 199 -8.53 34.31 -6.89
CA ILE A 199 -8.95 32.93 -7.15
C ILE A 199 -9.77 32.45 -5.94
N PRO A 200 -10.95 31.85 -6.18
CA PRO A 200 -11.78 31.33 -5.09
C PRO A 200 -11.08 30.19 -4.35
N ASP A 201 -11.51 29.95 -3.12
CA ASP A 201 -10.98 28.89 -2.28
C ASP A 201 -11.13 27.50 -2.93
N TRP A 202 -10.26 26.56 -2.55
CA TRP A 202 -10.15 25.22 -3.15
C TRP A 202 -11.48 24.47 -3.17
N GLN A 203 -12.35 24.71 -2.18
CA GLN A 203 -13.68 24.11 -2.07
C GLN A 203 -14.62 24.50 -3.21
N TYR A 204 -14.35 25.63 -3.86
CA TYR A 204 -15.13 26.16 -4.97
C TYR A 204 -14.42 25.95 -6.30
N LEU A 205 -13.32 25.20 -6.35
CA LEU A 205 -12.61 24.89 -7.58
C LEU A 205 -13.04 23.53 -8.12
N ARG A 206 -13.21 23.46 -9.45
CA ARG A 206 -13.43 22.22 -10.19
C ARG A 206 -12.55 22.19 -11.44
N ALA A 207 -12.07 21.01 -11.79
CA ALA A 207 -11.38 20.76 -13.04
C ALA A 207 -12.37 20.29 -14.11
N GLU A 208 -12.29 20.91 -15.29
CA GLU A 208 -12.77 20.30 -16.53
C GLU A 208 -11.56 19.73 -17.26
N VAL A 209 -11.55 18.42 -17.45
CA VAL A 209 -10.40 17.67 -17.96
C VAL A 209 -10.67 17.25 -19.40
N GLU A 210 -9.75 17.61 -20.28
CA GLU A 210 -9.71 17.14 -21.67
C GLU A 210 -8.48 16.26 -21.85
N ILE A 211 -8.70 14.95 -22.05
CA ILE A 211 -7.63 13.98 -22.27
C ILE A 211 -7.11 14.12 -23.69
N THR A 212 -5.82 14.44 -23.82
CA THR A 212 -5.13 14.64 -25.10
C THR A 212 -4.33 13.41 -25.54
N SER A 213 -4.02 12.50 -24.61
CA SER A 213 -3.33 11.23 -24.85
C SER A 213 -3.73 10.17 -23.82
N PRO A 214 -3.86 8.88 -24.20
CA PRO A 214 -3.73 8.35 -25.56
C PRO A 214 -4.91 8.76 -26.47
N LYS A 215 -4.62 9.02 -27.76
CA LYS A 215 -5.64 9.41 -28.76
C LYS A 215 -6.54 8.25 -29.18
N GLU A 216 -6.07 7.02 -29.04
CA GLU A 216 -6.80 5.81 -29.39
C GLU A 216 -6.69 4.79 -28.24
N LEU A 217 -7.84 4.26 -27.83
CA LEU A 217 -8.01 3.13 -26.93
C LEU A 217 -9.09 2.22 -27.48
#